data_AF-A0A2G9SRJ3-F1
#
_entry.id   AF-A0A2G9SRJ3-F1
#
_cell.length_a   1.000
_cell.length_b   1.000
_cell.length_c   1.000
_cell.angle_alpha   90.00
_cell.angle_beta   90.00
_cell.angle_gamma   90.00
#
_symmetry.space_group_name_H-M   'P 1'
#
loop_
_entity.id
_entity.type
_entity.pdbx_description
1 polymer ?
#
loop_
_entity_poly.entity_id
_entity_poly.type
_entity_poly.pdbx_seq_one_letter_code
_entity_poly.pdbx_strand_id
1 'polypeptide(L)'
;MLLATLQKRYAFRSETVERLVAFWTEHRQVSEDTSPQSLSWRYAFPLWMTEKLLETRSPDEVAALYHAMNTPAPVTLRVNTMKITREALQEKLRSEGIEVRKGYLSPDALYCEERRNVMQTEVFKQGLFEIQDEGSQIISRLLNPKPGQKVLDACAGGGGKTLHLATLMRGQGKVFAFEKYEKRFGNIRERIRRSGLQNIELVRPEQFEQFEKRFGGKLDAILIDAPCTGSGTVRRNPDLKLRLTKEALQKMVQVQLEVLSRYAPLLKEGGTAVYATCSIFEDENERVVETFLNRYASFKLISPEEQLKASQTTKELAALIARVQQAPYLKLLPHQDETDGFFAAVLIKT
;
A
#
# COMPACT_ATOMS: atom_id res chain seq x y z
N MET A 1 24.99 9.95 -31.10
CA MET A 1 23.81 10.77 -30.70
C MET A 1 23.67 10.88 -29.18
N LEU A 2 23.74 9.79 -28.40
CA LEU A 2 23.62 9.81 -26.92
C LEU A 2 24.71 10.67 -26.22
N LEU A 3 25.96 10.58 -26.70
CA LEU A 3 27.14 11.25 -26.13
C LEU A 3 27.01 12.79 -26.11
N ALA A 4 26.66 13.38 -27.26
CA ALA A 4 26.48 14.81 -27.41
C ALA A 4 25.33 15.34 -26.56
N THR A 5 24.23 14.57 -26.43
CA THR A 5 23.07 14.94 -25.61
C THR A 5 23.39 14.86 -24.11
N LEU A 6 24.16 13.86 -23.66
CA LEU A 6 24.58 13.72 -22.26
C LEU A 6 25.57 14.82 -21.84
N GLN A 7 26.56 15.15 -22.69
CA GLN A 7 27.52 16.24 -22.44
C GLN A 7 26.87 17.62 -22.40
N LYS A 8 25.84 17.87 -23.22
CA LYS A 8 25.10 19.14 -23.21
C LYS A 8 24.19 19.30 -21.98
N ARG A 9 23.68 18.19 -21.45
CA ARG A 9 22.65 18.18 -20.40
C ARG A 9 23.22 18.06 -18.98
N TYR A 10 24.40 17.48 -18.85
CA TYR A 10 25.09 17.31 -17.58
C TYR A 10 26.56 17.72 -17.78
N ALA A 11 27.07 18.61 -16.93
CA ALA A 11 28.46 19.08 -16.95
C ALA A 11 29.46 17.99 -16.48
N PHE A 12 29.35 16.78 -17.03
CA PHE A 12 30.28 15.70 -16.78
C PHE A 12 31.62 16.01 -17.44
N ARG A 13 32.71 15.64 -16.76
CA ARG A 13 34.03 15.63 -17.40
C ARG A 13 34.00 14.63 -18.57
N SER A 14 34.68 14.94 -19.66
CA SER A 14 34.76 14.10 -20.87
C SER A 14 35.08 12.64 -20.55
N GLU A 15 36.04 12.42 -19.65
CA GLU A 15 36.46 11.08 -19.18
C GLU A 15 35.32 10.27 -18.53
N THR A 16 34.42 10.92 -17.78
CA THR A 16 33.27 10.24 -17.15
C THR A 16 32.28 9.76 -18.22
N VAL A 17 32.05 10.57 -19.25
CA VAL A 17 31.14 10.22 -20.35
C VAL A 17 31.72 9.09 -21.20
N GLU A 18 33.03 9.12 -21.47
CA GLU A 18 33.73 8.04 -22.19
C GLU A 18 33.66 6.72 -21.43
N ARG A 19 33.90 6.73 -20.11
CA ARG A 19 33.76 5.53 -19.26
C ARG A 19 32.33 4.99 -19.27
N LEU A 20 31.31 5.85 -19.18
CA LEU A 20 29.91 5.44 -19.25
C LEU A 20 29.56 4.82 -20.61
N VAL A 21 30.09 5.38 -21.70
CA VAL A 21 29.85 4.83 -23.05
C VAL A 21 30.63 3.54 -23.30
N ALA A 22 31.86 3.42 -22.81
CA ALA A 22 32.63 2.18 -22.86
C ALA A 22 31.88 1.07 -22.11
N PHE A 23 31.49 1.33 -20.85
CA PHE A 23 30.68 0.42 -20.05
C PHE A 23 29.38 0.04 -20.78
N TRP A 24 28.63 1.04 -21.28
CA TRP A 24 27.40 0.78 -22.02
C TRP A 24 27.62 -0.05 -23.27
N THR A 25 28.69 0.20 -24.03
CA THR A 25 28.97 -0.51 -25.28
C THR A 25 29.33 -1.97 -25.03
N GLU A 26 30.15 -2.22 -24.01
CA GLU A 26 30.54 -3.56 -23.58
C GLU A 26 29.35 -4.36 -23.02
N HIS A 27 28.41 -3.68 -22.33
CA HIS A 27 27.29 -4.32 -21.64
C HIS A 27 25.95 -4.10 -22.37
N ARG A 28 25.96 -3.63 -23.63
CA ARG A 28 24.74 -3.27 -24.38
C ARG A 28 23.89 -4.47 -24.73
N GLN A 29 24.54 -5.60 -25.01
CA GLN A 29 23.87 -6.83 -25.40
C GLN A 29 23.54 -7.64 -24.15
N VAL A 30 22.35 -7.39 -23.61
CA VAL A 30 21.73 -8.28 -22.63
C VAL A 30 21.02 -9.38 -23.42
N SER A 31 21.26 -10.65 -23.08
CA SER A 31 20.52 -11.77 -23.66
C SER A 31 19.01 -11.54 -23.53
N GLU A 32 18.22 -11.89 -24.55
CA GLU A 32 16.76 -11.79 -24.50
C GLU A 32 16.09 -13.06 -23.95
N ASP A 33 16.88 -14.02 -23.46
CA ASP A 33 16.35 -15.22 -22.81
C ASP A 33 15.56 -14.92 -21.52
N THR A 34 14.96 -15.96 -20.96
CA THR A 34 14.15 -15.90 -19.73
C THR A 34 14.95 -16.21 -18.46
N SER A 35 16.29 -16.18 -18.53
CA SER A 35 17.12 -16.45 -17.35
C SER A 35 16.97 -15.35 -16.29
N PRO A 36 17.21 -15.66 -15.00
CA PRO A 36 17.19 -14.66 -13.94
C PRO A 36 18.13 -13.48 -14.19
N GLN A 37 19.31 -13.74 -14.78
CA GLN A 37 20.32 -12.72 -15.11
C GLN A 37 19.83 -11.79 -16.22
N SER A 38 19.29 -12.35 -17.30
CA SER A 38 18.68 -11.57 -18.38
C SER A 38 17.58 -10.65 -17.86
N LEU A 39 16.61 -11.18 -17.11
CA LEU A 39 15.51 -10.39 -16.55
C LEU A 39 16.00 -9.30 -15.58
N SER A 40 16.96 -9.64 -14.71
CA SER A 40 17.58 -8.68 -13.80
C SER A 40 18.21 -7.50 -14.55
N TRP A 41 18.99 -7.76 -15.60
CA TRP A 41 19.65 -6.72 -16.38
C TRP A 41 18.69 -5.93 -17.26
N ARG A 42 17.79 -6.60 -18.00
CA ARG A 42 16.83 -5.93 -18.90
C ARG A 42 15.94 -4.93 -18.18
N TYR A 43 15.51 -5.26 -16.96
CA TYR A 43 14.59 -4.42 -16.19
C TYR A 43 15.27 -3.63 -15.06
N ALA A 44 16.59 -3.77 -14.92
CA ALA A 44 17.37 -3.16 -13.85
C ALA A 44 16.81 -3.45 -12.45
N PHE A 45 16.59 -4.72 -12.13
CA PHE A 45 16.22 -5.21 -10.79
C PHE A 45 17.34 -6.10 -10.24
N PRO A 46 17.51 -6.22 -8.91
CA PRO A 46 18.52 -7.09 -8.33
C PRO A 46 18.35 -8.55 -8.77
N LEU A 47 19.47 -9.22 -9.06
CA LEU A 47 19.47 -10.63 -9.45
C LEU A 47 18.78 -11.49 -8.38
N TRP A 48 19.14 -11.26 -7.12
CA TRP A 48 18.59 -12.00 -5.99
C TRP A 48 17.05 -11.90 -5.89
N MET A 49 16.50 -10.73 -6.21
CA MET A 49 15.06 -10.48 -6.20
C MET A 49 14.38 -11.20 -7.36
N THR A 50 15.05 -11.23 -8.50
CA THR A 50 14.57 -11.92 -9.71
C THR A 50 14.55 -13.43 -9.50
N GLU A 51 15.62 -14.01 -8.97
CA GLU A 51 15.67 -15.42 -8.56
C GLU A 51 14.52 -15.76 -7.60
N LYS A 52 14.33 -14.92 -6.58
CA LYS A 52 13.29 -15.09 -5.56
C LYS A 52 11.88 -15.08 -6.16
N LEU A 53 11.59 -14.17 -7.08
CA LEU A 53 10.27 -14.08 -7.72
C LEU A 53 10.00 -15.25 -8.67
N LEU A 54 11.06 -15.77 -9.32
CA LEU A 54 10.97 -16.93 -10.20
C LEU A 54 10.76 -18.26 -9.45
N GLU A 55 10.90 -18.29 -8.12
CA GLU A 55 10.53 -19.46 -7.30
C GLU A 55 9.03 -19.75 -7.39
N THR A 56 8.19 -18.71 -7.58
CA THR A 56 6.72 -18.84 -7.52
C THR A 56 5.97 -18.21 -8.68
N ARG A 57 6.68 -17.63 -9.65
CA ARG A 57 6.10 -16.97 -10.83
C ARG A 57 6.86 -17.36 -12.08
N SER A 58 6.16 -17.39 -13.20
CA SER A 58 6.76 -17.60 -14.51
C SER A 58 7.66 -16.42 -14.92
N PRO A 59 8.65 -16.63 -15.82
CA PRO A 59 9.44 -15.54 -16.37
C PRO A 59 8.62 -14.42 -17.01
N ASP A 60 7.51 -14.75 -17.68
CA ASP A 60 6.64 -13.77 -18.33
C ASP A 60 5.90 -12.90 -17.32
N GLU A 61 5.42 -13.49 -16.22
CA GLU A 61 4.80 -12.73 -15.12
C GLU A 61 5.81 -11.80 -14.43
N VAL A 62 7.04 -12.27 -14.21
CA VAL A 62 8.12 -11.44 -13.64
C VAL A 62 8.47 -10.29 -14.59
N ALA A 63 8.59 -10.56 -15.89
CA ALA A 63 8.85 -9.55 -16.91
C ALA A 63 7.73 -8.49 -16.96
N ALA A 64 6.47 -8.91 -16.98
CA ALA A 64 5.31 -8.00 -16.98
C ALA A 64 5.27 -7.14 -15.70
N LEU A 65 5.51 -7.75 -14.53
CA LEU A 65 5.59 -7.04 -13.27
C LEU A 65 6.71 -6.00 -13.25
N TYR A 66 7.91 -6.37 -13.68
CA TYR A 66 9.05 -5.47 -13.75
C TYR A 66 8.84 -4.32 -14.74
N HIS A 67 8.23 -4.60 -15.89
CA HIS A 67 7.85 -3.55 -16.84
C HIS A 67 6.91 -2.52 -16.21
N ALA A 68 5.85 -2.98 -15.53
CA ALA A 68 4.92 -2.09 -14.85
C ALA A 68 5.55 -1.33 -13.68
N MET A 69 6.45 -1.97 -12.92
CA MET A 69 7.18 -1.34 -11.82
C MET A 69 8.24 -0.33 -12.29
N ASN A 70 8.65 -0.39 -13.56
CA ASN A 70 9.51 0.60 -14.22
C ASN A 70 8.73 1.77 -14.83
N THR A 71 7.40 1.69 -14.82
CA THR A 71 6.54 2.75 -15.33
C THR A 71 6.13 3.68 -14.19
N PRO A 72 6.29 5.01 -14.31
CA PRO A 72 5.94 5.94 -13.24
C PRO A 72 4.48 5.80 -12.80
N ALA A 73 4.24 5.65 -11.50
CA ALA A 73 2.88 5.52 -10.99
C ALA A 73 2.04 6.79 -11.22
N PRO A 74 0.72 6.68 -11.49
CA PRO A 74 -0.16 7.83 -11.56
C PRO A 74 -0.37 8.48 -10.18
N VAL A 75 -0.81 9.75 -10.18
CA VAL A 75 -1.28 10.42 -8.97
C VAL A 75 -2.73 9.98 -8.73
N THR A 76 -2.94 9.24 -7.66
CA THR A 76 -4.25 8.71 -7.27
C THR A 76 -4.78 9.45 -6.07
N LEU A 77 -6.05 9.85 -6.15
CA LEU A 77 -6.79 10.56 -5.12
C LEU A 77 -7.80 9.61 -4.49
N ARG A 78 -8.00 9.74 -3.17
CA ARG A 78 -9.10 9.14 -2.44
C ARG A 78 -10.08 10.23 -2.03
N VAL A 79 -11.31 10.14 -2.51
CA VAL A 79 -12.41 11.04 -2.16
C VAL A 79 -12.69 10.97 -0.65
N ASN A 80 -12.89 12.13 -0.02
CA ASN A 80 -13.45 12.21 1.33
C ASN A 80 -14.98 12.17 1.24
N THR A 81 -15.53 10.96 1.31
CA THR A 81 -16.98 10.71 1.14
C THR A 81 -17.84 11.27 2.27
N MET A 82 -17.24 11.79 3.36
CA MET A 82 -17.95 12.60 4.36
C MET A 82 -18.29 14.01 3.89
N LYS A 83 -17.61 14.51 2.85
CA LYS A 83 -17.75 15.89 2.37
C LYS A 83 -18.31 15.99 0.95
N ILE A 84 -18.00 15.02 0.09
CA ILE A 84 -18.35 15.09 -1.33
C ILE A 84 -18.46 13.70 -1.95
N THR A 85 -19.26 13.58 -3.02
CA THR A 85 -19.30 12.36 -3.85
C THR A 85 -18.11 12.33 -4.82
N ARG A 86 -17.76 11.15 -5.35
CA ARG A 86 -16.68 11.00 -6.33
C ARG A 86 -16.94 11.82 -7.58
N GLU A 87 -18.18 11.81 -8.07
CA GLU A 87 -18.62 12.53 -9.26
C GLU A 87 -18.56 14.05 -9.07
N ALA A 88 -19.02 14.54 -7.91
CA ALA A 88 -18.95 15.97 -7.61
C ALA A 88 -17.50 16.46 -7.41
N LEU A 89 -16.61 15.62 -6.86
CA LEU A 89 -15.19 15.95 -6.79
C LEU A 89 -14.54 16.00 -8.18
N GLN A 90 -14.86 15.05 -9.06
CA GLN A 90 -14.38 15.03 -10.44
C GLN A 90 -14.73 16.34 -11.17
N GLU A 91 -15.96 16.82 -11.03
CA GLU A 91 -16.38 18.08 -11.66
C GLU A 91 -15.66 19.31 -11.08
N LYS A 92 -15.46 19.36 -9.75
CA LYS A 92 -14.70 20.45 -9.13
C LYS A 92 -13.22 20.44 -9.56
N LEU A 93 -12.60 19.26 -9.64
CA LEU A 93 -11.23 19.13 -10.15
C LEU A 93 -11.11 19.62 -11.59
N ARG A 94 -12.08 19.28 -12.44
CA ARG A 94 -12.15 19.80 -13.82
C ARG A 94 -12.23 21.32 -13.85
N SER A 95 -13.05 21.94 -13.00
CA SER A 95 -13.14 23.40 -12.90
C SER A 95 -11.83 24.07 -12.46
N GLU A 96 -10.94 23.34 -11.78
CA GLU A 96 -9.59 23.77 -11.41
C GLU A 96 -8.52 23.28 -12.42
N GLY A 97 -8.92 22.79 -13.59
CA GLY A 97 -8.03 22.37 -14.68
C GLY A 97 -7.30 21.05 -14.44
N ILE A 98 -7.87 20.15 -13.63
CA ILE A 98 -7.35 18.81 -13.36
C ILE A 98 -8.32 17.78 -13.90
N GLU A 99 -7.95 17.15 -15.01
CA GLU A 99 -8.68 16.01 -15.54
C GLU A 99 -8.36 14.74 -14.76
N VAL A 100 -9.42 14.02 -14.41
CA VAL A 100 -9.33 12.75 -13.68
C VAL A 100 -10.29 11.73 -14.26
N ARG A 101 -9.89 10.46 -14.22
CA ARG A 101 -10.76 9.29 -14.44
C ARG A 101 -11.04 8.56 -13.15
N LYS A 102 -12.12 7.78 -13.13
CA LYS A 102 -12.47 6.93 -11.98
C LYS A 102 -11.50 5.76 -11.86
N GLY A 103 -11.17 5.39 -10.63
CA GLY A 103 -10.53 4.11 -10.36
C GLY A 103 -11.50 2.95 -10.55
N TYR A 104 -10.94 1.77 -10.81
CA TYR A 104 -11.68 0.58 -11.18
C TYR A 104 -12.07 -0.27 -9.96
N LEU A 105 -11.19 -0.34 -8.96
CA LEU A 105 -11.33 -1.26 -7.82
C LEU A 105 -11.94 -0.57 -6.59
N SER A 106 -11.55 0.68 -6.32
CA SER A 106 -12.07 1.48 -5.20
C SER A 106 -13.13 2.47 -5.70
N PRO A 107 -14.32 2.50 -5.09
CA PRO A 107 -15.33 3.50 -5.43
C PRO A 107 -14.95 4.92 -4.97
N ASP A 108 -13.87 5.07 -4.18
CA ASP A 108 -13.36 6.37 -3.73
C ASP A 108 -12.21 6.89 -4.61
N ALA A 109 -11.73 6.09 -5.57
CA ALA A 109 -10.52 6.41 -6.32
C ALA A 109 -10.79 7.32 -7.54
N LEU A 110 -9.92 8.30 -7.72
CA LEU A 110 -9.77 9.09 -8.95
C LEU A 110 -8.28 9.11 -9.36
N TYR A 111 -7.99 8.83 -10.62
CA TYR A 111 -6.66 8.92 -11.20
C TYR A 111 -6.52 10.23 -11.96
N CYS A 112 -5.46 10.99 -11.69
CA CYS A 112 -5.11 12.15 -12.50
C CYS A 112 -4.54 11.68 -13.85
N GLU A 113 -5.07 12.20 -14.95
CA GLU A 113 -4.57 11.90 -16.30
C GLU A 113 -3.17 12.47 -16.52
N GLU A 114 -2.88 13.60 -15.86
CA GLU A 114 -1.58 14.27 -15.90
C GLU A 114 -1.00 14.45 -14.50
N ARG A 115 0.33 14.44 -14.41
CA ARG A 115 1.02 14.81 -13.16
C ARG A 115 0.95 16.31 -12.94
N ARG A 116 0.02 16.74 -12.07
CA ARG A 116 -0.10 18.12 -11.60
C ARG A 116 0.01 18.20 -10.08
N ASN A 117 0.36 19.38 -9.57
CA ASN A 117 0.40 19.62 -8.14
C ASN A 117 -1.01 19.82 -7.57
N VAL A 118 -1.70 18.71 -7.31
CA VAL A 118 -3.07 18.71 -6.77
C VAL A 118 -3.17 19.32 -5.37
N MET A 119 -2.05 19.50 -4.64
CA MET A 119 -2.07 20.04 -3.28
C MET A 119 -2.29 21.56 -3.22
N GLN A 120 -2.17 22.27 -4.35
CA GLN A 120 -2.41 23.72 -4.41
C GLN A 120 -3.87 24.09 -4.67
N THR A 121 -4.70 23.11 -5.01
CA THR A 121 -6.12 23.27 -5.34
C THR A 121 -6.97 23.68 -4.15
N GLU A 122 -8.07 24.38 -4.41
CA GLU A 122 -9.04 24.73 -3.37
C GLU A 122 -9.75 23.47 -2.85
N VAL A 123 -10.07 22.53 -3.73
CA VAL A 123 -10.62 21.23 -3.33
C VAL A 123 -9.71 20.43 -2.37
N PHE A 124 -8.38 20.51 -2.52
CA PHE A 124 -7.45 19.91 -1.55
C PHE A 124 -7.46 20.65 -0.22
N LYS A 125 -7.37 21.99 -0.24
CA LYS A 125 -7.36 22.83 0.97
C LYS A 125 -8.63 22.65 1.81
N GLN A 126 -9.77 22.41 1.15
CA GLN A 126 -11.05 22.09 1.79
C GLN A 126 -11.12 20.66 2.37
N GLY A 127 -10.13 19.81 2.09
CA GLY A 127 -10.06 18.43 2.55
C GLY A 127 -11.04 17.50 1.87
N LEU A 128 -11.35 17.75 0.59
CA LEU A 128 -12.29 16.95 -0.19
C LEU A 128 -11.67 15.63 -0.68
N PHE A 129 -10.34 15.49 -0.62
CA PHE A 129 -9.64 14.25 -0.92
C PHE A 129 -8.30 14.14 -0.20
N GLU A 130 -7.72 12.94 -0.22
CA GLU A 130 -6.34 12.63 0.16
C GLU A 130 -5.59 12.04 -1.04
N ILE A 131 -4.27 12.23 -1.15
CA ILE A 131 -3.45 11.53 -2.14
C ILE A 131 -3.16 10.14 -1.59
N GLN A 132 -3.63 9.10 -2.28
CA GLN A 132 -3.47 7.70 -1.85
C GLN A 132 -3.67 6.74 -3.03
N ASP A 133 -2.73 5.82 -3.21
CA ASP A 133 -2.83 4.72 -4.18
C ASP A 133 -4.12 3.91 -3.97
N GLU A 134 -4.77 3.50 -5.06
CA GLU A 134 -6.03 2.75 -5.02
C GLU A 134 -5.88 1.43 -4.26
N GLY A 135 -4.75 0.74 -4.39
CA GLY A 135 -4.44 -0.47 -3.63
C GLY A 135 -4.48 -0.23 -2.13
N SER A 136 -3.91 0.90 -1.67
CA SER A 136 -3.97 1.28 -0.26
C SER A 136 -5.39 1.64 0.22
N GLN A 137 -6.28 2.09 -0.66
CA GLN A 137 -7.68 2.37 -0.31
C GLN A 137 -8.46 1.06 -0.08
N ILE A 138 -8.15 0.03 -0.89
CA ILE A 138 -8.77 -1.29 -0.78
C ILE A 138 -8.47 -1.92 0.58
N ILE A 139 -7.25 -1.77 1.11
CA ILE A 139 -6.86 -2.31 2.43
C ILE A 139 -7.82 -1.83 3.54
N SER A 140 -8.14 -0.54 3.58
CA SER A 140 -9.07 0.01 4.57
C SER A 140 -10.50 -0.49 4.37
N ARG A 141 -10.92 -0.70 3.12
CA ARG A 141 -12.24 -1.26 2.79
C ARG A 141 -12.34 -2.75 3.14
N LEU A 142 -11.25 -3.49 3.03
CA LEU A 142 -11.17 -4.90 3.42
C LEU A 142 -11.36 -5.09 4.93
N LEU A 143 -10.89 -4.15 5.76
CA LEU A 143 -11.18 -4.18 7.19
C LEU A 143 -12.69 -4.04 7.49
N ASN A 144 -13.44 -3.39 6.59
CA ASN A 144 -14.89 -3.21 6.67
C ASN A 144 -15.37 -2.65 8.03
N PRO A 145 -14.74 -1.57 8.56
CA PRO A 145 -15.10 -1.05 9.87
C PRO A 145 -16.53 -0.48 9.86
N LYS A 146 -17.25 -0.67 10.96
CA LYS A 146 -18.64 -0.20 11.11
C LYS A 146 -18.69 1.06 11.98
N PRO A 147 -19.61 2.02 11.70
CA PRO A 147 -19.84 3.15 12.57
C PRO A 147 -20.07 2.72 14.03
N GLY A 148 -19.45 3.43 14.98
CA GLY A 148 -19.57 3.14 16.41
C GLY A 148 -18.52 2.17 16.98
N GLN A 149 -17.79 1.45 16.14
CA GLN A 149 -16.73 0.52 16.57
C GLN A 149 -15.50 1.22 17.15
N LYS A 150 -14.68 0.46 17.88
CA LYS A 150 -13.31 0.79 18.30
C LYS A 150 -12.33 0.07 17.39
N VAL A 151 -11.63 0.85 16.56
CA VAL A 151 -10.70 0.34 15.56
C VAL A 151 -9.29 0.84 15.86
N LEU A 152 -8.29 -0.02 15.73
CA LEU A 152 -6.88 0.35 15.81
C LEU A 152 -6.23 0.27 14.44
N ASP A 153 -5.59 1.35 14.00
CA ASP A 153 -4.57 1.35 12.95
C ASP A 153 -3.21 1.26 13.64
N ALA A 154 -2.64 0.05 13.69
CA ALA A 154 -1.51 -0.27 14.55
C ALA A 154 -0.15 0.10 13.96
N CYS A 155 -0.11 0.46 12.67
CA CYS A 155 1.10 0.86 11.95
C CYS A 155 0.74 2.01 11.00
N ALA A 156 0.17 3.08 11.58
CA ALA A 156 -0.52 4.12 10.84
C ALA A 156 0.35 4.86 9.81
N GLY A 157 1.68 4.85 9.96
CA GLY A 157 2.60 5.56 9.08
C GLY A 157 2.20 7.02 8.92
N GLY A 158 1.99 7.46 7.68
CA GLY A 158 1.53 8.82 7.39
C GLY A 158 0.06 9.10 7.73
N GLY A 159 -0.75 8.09 8.11
CA GLY A 159 -2.16 8.24 8.50
C GLY A 159 -3.17 8.20 7.35
N GLY A 160 -2.75 7.81 6.14
CA GLY A 160 -3.65 7.70 4.99
C GLY A 160 -4.80 6.73 5.25
N LYS A 161 -4.48 5.51 5.69
CA LYS A 161 -5.46 4.47 6.01
C LYS A 161 -6.27 4.82 7.27
N THR A 162 -5.65 5.39 8.31
CA THR A 162 -6.35 5.96 9.48
C THR A 162 -7.49 6.91 9.08
N LEU A 163 -7.22 7.90 8.23
CA LEU A 163 -8.23 8.84 7.76
C LEU A 163 -9.34 8.14 6.96
N HIS A 164 -9.00 7.08 6.20
CA HIS A 164 -10.00 6.30 5.47
C HIS A 164 -10.90 5.52 6.42
N LEU A 165 -10.33 4.83 7.41
CA LEU A 165 -11.10 4.07 8.40
C LEU A 165 -12.10 4.96 9.12
N ALA A 166 -11.66 6.14 9.56
CA ALA A 166 -12.52 7.13 10.21
C ALA A 166 -13.63 7.66 9.26
N THR A 167 -13.33 7.82 7.97
CA THR A 167 -14.31 8.17 6.93
C THR A 167 -15.34 7.05 6.72
N LEU A 168 -14.90 5.79 6.62
CA LEU A 168 -15.78 4.61 6.46
C LEU A 168 -16.70 4.41 7.66
N MET A 169 -16.21 4.75 8.86
CA MET A 169 -17.00 4.76 10.11
C MET A 169 -17.90 6.00 10.26
N ARG A 170 -17.96 6.86 9.23
CA ARG A 170 -18.77 8.08 9.18
C ARG A 170 -18.53 9.04 10.34
N GLY A 171 -17.28 9.11 10.82
CA GLY A 171 -16.93 9.93 11.98
C GLY A 171 -17.50 9.45 13.32
N GLN A 172 -18.08 8.24 13.39
CA GLN A 172 -18.64 7.66 14.61
C GLN A 172 -17.69 6.63 15.23
N GLY A 173 -17.84 6.32 16.52
CA GLY A 173 -16.96 5.39 17.22
C GLY A 173 -15.57 5.99 17.48
N LYS A 174 -14.53 5.18 17.40
CA LYS A 174 -13.14 5.61 17.66
C LYS A 174 -12.15 4.87 16.78
N VAL A 175 -11.27 5.63 16.12
CA VAL A 175 -10.09 5.12 15.42
C VAL A 175 -8.86 5.52 16.22
N PHE A 176 -8.20 4.55 16.83
CA PHE A 176 -6.89 4.74 17.45
C PHE A 176 -5.82 4.60 16.38
N ALA A 177 -4.96 5.60 16.22
CA ALA A 177 -3.85 5.57 15.29
C ALA A 177 -2.55 5.47 16.07
N PHE A 178 -1.83 4.37 15.87
CA PHE A 178 -0.57 4.10 16.52
C PHE A 178 0.55 3.97 15.47
N GLU A 179 1.68 4.58 15.76
CA GLU A 179 2.91 4.46 14.97
C GLU A 179 4.10 4.49 15.92
N LYS A 180 4.93 3.43 15.89
CA LYS A 180 6.10 3.29 16.76
C LYS A 180 7.09 4.43 16.58
N TYR A 181 7.26 4.90 15.35
CA TYR A 181 8.14 6.02 15.02
C TYR A 181 7.32 7.28 14.74
N GLU A 182 7.00 8.05 15.77
CA GLU A 182 6.08 9.21 15.70
C GLU A 182 6.38 10.16 14.52
N LYS A 183 7.65 10.33 14.13
CA LYS A 183 8.05 11.12 12.95
C LYS A 183 7.37 10.69 11.65
N ARG A 184 7.01 9.42 11.50
CA ARG A 184 6.32 8.89 10.29
C ARG A 184 4.90 9.42 10.14
N PHE A 185 4.27 9.90 11.22
CA PHE A 185 2.98 10.58 11.12
C PHE A 185 3.04 11.84 10.25
N GLY A 186 4.22 12.49 10.16
CA GLY A 186 4.37 13.75 9.45
C GLY A 186 3.29 14.75 9.86
N ASN A 187 2.50 15.21 8.89
CA ASN A 187 1.47 16.23 9.10
C ASN A 187 0.08 15.65 9.45
N ILE A 188 0.01 14.47 10.08
CA ILE A 188 -1.29 13.80 10.35
C ILE A 188 -2.29 14.72 11.07
N ARG A 189 -1.85 15.54 12.03
CA ARG A 189 -2.74 16.44 12.80
C ARG A 189 -3.41 17.47 11.90
N GLU A 190 -2.65 18.06 10.96
CA GLU A 190 -3.17 19.01 9.98
C GLU A 190 -4.16 18.32 9.03
N ARG A 191 -3.84 17.09 8.60
CA ARG A 191 -4.70 16.30 7.72
C ARG A 191 -6.01 15.90 8.41
N ILE A 192 -5.96 15.51 9.69
CA ILE A 192 -7.16 15.25 10.51
C ILE A 192 -8.02 16.51 10.56
N ARG A 193 -7.44 17.66 10.92
CA ARG A 193 -8.17 18.94 10.96
C ARG A 193 -8.80 19.28 9.62
N ARG A 194 -8.03 19.15 8.52
CA ARG A 194 -8.49 19.42 7.15
C ARG A 194 -9.59 18.47 6.72
N SER A 195 -9.52 17.20 7.09
CA SER A 195 -10.53 16.19 6.76
C SER A 195 -11.88 16.41 7.46
N GLY A 196 -11.89 17.13 8.60
CA GLY A 196 -13.09 17.33 9.42
C GLY A 196 -13.44 16.15 10.32
N LEU A 197 -12.59 15.12 10.39
CA LEU A 197 -12.81 13.93 11.22
C LEU A 197 -12.50 14.24 12.70
N GLN A 198 -13.37 13.77 13.59
CA GLN A 198 -13.26 14.02 15.04
C GLN A 198 -13.08 12.74 15.88
N ASN A 199 -13.26 11.57 15.27
CA ASN A 199 -13.20 10.27 15.95
C ASN A 199 -11.81 9.61 15.94
N ILE A 200 -10.75 10.35 15.59
CA ILE A 200 -9.37 9.84 15.56
C ILE A 200 -8.65 10.22 16.85
N GLU A 201 -8.00 9.24 17.48
CA GLU A 201 -7.11 9.43 18.62
C GLU A 201 -5.70 8.94 18.28
N LEU A 202 -4.72 9.83 18.38
CA LEU A 202 -3.31 9.46 18.19
C LEU A 202 -2.78 8.87 19.49
N VAL A 203 -2.37 7.61 19.44
CA VAL A 203 -1.74 6.91 20.57
C VAL A 203 -0.24 7.10 20.46
N ARG A 204 0.39 7.69 21.48
CA ARG A 204 1.84 7.92 21.46
C ARG A 204 2.62 6.64 21.79
N PRO A 205 3.86 6.46 21.28
CA PRO A 205 4.72 5.34 21.63
C PRO A 205 4.81 5.02 23.11
N GLU A 206 5.01 6.03 23.95
CA GLU A 206 5.14 5.91 25.40
C GLU A 206 3.84 5.51 26.12
N GLN A 207 2.69 5.64 25.45
CA GLN A 207 1.37 5.32 25.99
C GLN A 207 0.88 3.93 25.57
N PHE A 208 1.59 3.26 24.65
CA PHE A 208 1.06 2.06 24.00
C PHE A 208 0.90 0.88 24.97
N GLU A 209 1.81 0.70 25.93
CA GLU A 209 1.65 -0.36 26.94
C GLU A 209 0.40 -0.16 27.82
N GLN A 210 0.07 1.10 28.15
CA GLN A 210 -1.16 1.41 28.87
C GLN A 210 -2.39 1.19 27.98
N PHE A 211 -2.28 1.53 26.69
CA PHE A 211 -3.32 1.25 25.70
C PHE A 211 -3.60 -0.26 25.61
N GLU A 212 -2.56 -1.09 25.52
CA GLU A 212 -2.68 -2.56 25.50
C GLU A 212 -3.41 -3.08 26.74
N LYS A 213 -3.01 -2.63 27.94
CA LYS A 213 -3.69 -3.00 29.20
C LYS A 213 -5.16 -2.57 29.21
N ARG A 214 -5.48 -1.40 28.67
CA ARG A 214 -6.84 -0.86 28.64
C ARG A 214 -7.74 -1.58 27.65
N PHE A 215 -7.22 -1.89 26.46
CA PHE A 215 -7.98 -2.38 25.30
C PHE A 215 -7.72 -3.84 24.91
N GLY A 216 -6.90 -4.58 25.66
CA GLY A 216 -6.73 -6.02 25.47
C GLY A 216 -8.06 -6.75 25.44
N GLY A 217 -8.34 -7.45 24.33
CA GLY A 217 -9.60 -8.16 24.11
C GLY A 217 -10.84 -7.28 23.88
N LYS A 218 -10.70 -5.99 23.54
CA LYS A 218 -11.83 -5.03 23.49
C LYS A 218 -11.97 -4.29 22.16
N LEU A 219 -11.05 -4.47 21.22
CA LEU A 219 -11.13 -3.83 19.91
C LEU A 219 -12.04 -4.64 18.97
N ASP A 220 -12.85 -3.94 18.19
CA ASP A 220 -13.74 -4.55 17.20
C ASP A 220 -12.97 -4.93 15.93
N ALA A 221 -12.01 -4.09 15.52
CA ALA A 221 -11.19 -4.32 14.35
C ALA A 221 -9.78 -3.75 14.50
N ILE A 222 -8.80 -4.35 13.83
CA ILE A 222 -7.42 -3.87 13.80
C ILE A 222 -6.88 -3.91 12.37
N LEU A 223 -6.35 -2.80 11.89
CA LEU A 223 -5.51 -2.76 10.70
C LEU A 223 -4.04 -2.83 11.11
N ILE A 224 -3.33 -3.79 10.52
CA ILE A 224 -1.89 -3.99 10.68
C ILE A 224 -1.25 -3.85 9.30
N ASP A 225 -1.06 -2.60 8.86
CA ASP A 225 -0.28 -2.25 7.66
C ASP A 225 1.21 -2.33 7.99
N ALA A 226 1.71 -3.57 8.04
CA ALA A 226 2.96 -3.89 8.71
C ALA A 226 4.17 -3.23 8.03
N PRO A 227 5.20 -2.83 8.79
CA PRO A 227 6.48 -2.42 8.22
C PRO A 227 7.04 -3.53 7.34
N CYS A 228 7.38 -3.20 6.10
CA CYS A 228 7.82 -4.17 5.10
C CYS A 228 8.93 -3.58 4.25
N THR A 229 9.46 -4.40 3.34
CA THR A 229 10.47 -3.99 2.36
C THR A 229 9.98 -2.86 1.45
N GLY A 230 8.65 -2.74 1.26
CA GLY A 230 8.05 -1.82 0.31
C GLY A 230 8.29 -2.20 -1.15
N SER A 231 8.69 -3.44 -1.41
CA SER A 231 9.07 -3.95 -2.74
C SER A 231 7.99 -3.77 -3.81
N GLY A 232 6.71 -3.68 -3.45
CA GLY A 232 5.61 -3.39 -4.37
C GLY A 232 5.50 -1.93 -4.80
N THR A 233 6.25 -1.01 -4.19
CA THR A 233 6.14 0.45 -4.41
C THR A 233 7.27 1.05 -5.25
N VAL A 234 8.08 0.23 -5.91
CA VAL A 234 9.26 0.65 -6.69
C VAL A 234 8.93 1.73 -7.73
N ARG A 235 7.75 1.68 -8.37
CA ARG A 235 7.33 2.71 -9.34
C ARG A 235 7.11 4.11 -8.74
N ARG A 236 7.03 4.20 -7.41
CA ARG A 236 6.98 5.46 -6.63
C ARG A 236 8.32 5.77 -5.95
N ASN A 237 9.09 4.74 -5.59
CA ASN A 237 10.37 4.83 -4.90
C ASN A 237 11.42 3.98 -5.64
N PRO A 238 11.91 4.42 -6.81
CA PRO A 238 12.78 3.59 -7.67
C PRO A 238 14.14 3.26 -7.03
N ASP A 239 14.57 4.05 -6.06
CA ASP A 239 15.78 3.81 -5.26
C ASP A 239 15.67 2.55 -4.38
N LEU A 240 14.45 2.04 -4.11
CA LEU A 240 14.26 0.79 -3.40
C LEU A 240 15.02 -0.37 -4.04
N LYS A 241 15.10 -0.40 -5.37
CA LYS A 241 15.84 -1.46 -6.08
C LYS A 241 17.30 -1.59 -5.63
N LEU A 242 17.92 -0.49 -5.20
CA LEU A 242 19.32 -0.46 -4.75
C LEU A 242 19.45 -0.74 -3.26
N ARG A 243 18.42 -0.43 -2.47
CA ARG A 243 18.42 -0.58 -1.01
C ARG A 243 17.89 -1.93 -0.53
N LEU A 244 17.16 -2.65 -1.38
CA LEU A 244 16.58 -3.94 -1.06
C LEU A 244 17.64 -5.04 -1.06
N THR A 245 17.76 -5.75 0.06
CA THR A 245 18.66 -6.90 0.22
C THR A 245 17.90 -8.10 0.81
N LYS A 246 18.47 -9.30 0.65
CA LYS A 246 17.95 -10.54 1.25
C LYS A 246 17.85 -10.44 2.78
N GLU A 247 18.82 -9.79 3.42
CA GLU A 247 18.89 -9.61 4.87
C GLU A 247 17.81 -8.62 5.36
N ALA A 248 17.58 -7.54 4.62
CA ALA A 248 16.51 -6.60 4.92
C ALA A 248 15.13 -7.26 4.85
N LEU A 249 14.91 -8.12 3.84
CA LEU A 249 13.70 -8.94 3.73
C LEU A 249 13.50 -9.81 4.98
N GLN A 250 14.50 -10.61 5.35
CA GLN A 250 14.40 -11.49 6.53
C GLN A 250 14.17 -10.72 7.84
N LYS A 251 14.79 -9.55 7.99
CA LYS A 251 14.56 -8.68 9.14
C LYS A 251 13.10 -8.20 9.20
N MET A 252 12.50 -7.84 8.07
CA MET A 252 11.10 -7.39 8.04
C MET A 252 10.13 -8.51 8.39
N VAL A 253 10.38 -9.75 7.93
CA VAL A 253 9.56 -10.92 8.30
C VAL A 253 9.50 -11.09 9.82
N GLN A 254 10.63 -10.96 10.52
CA GLN A 254 10.67 -11.06 11.99
C GLN A 254 9.88 -9.92 12.67
N VAL A 255 10.03 -8.69 12.18
CA VAL A 255 9.28 -7.54 12.69
C VAL A 255 7.78 -7.71 12.46
N GLN A 256 7.37 -8.22 11.30
CA GLN A 256 5.98 -8.45 10.94
C GLN A 256 5.33 -9.50 11.85
N LEU A 257 6.04 -10.60 12.13
CA LEU A 257 5.59 -11.62 13.09
C LEU A 257 5.45 -11.06 14.50
N GLU A 258 6.40 -10.24 14.97
CA GLU A 258 6.31 -9.57 16.28
C GLU A 258 5.08 -8.65 16.36
N VAL A 259 4.91 -7.80 15.35
CA VAL A 259 3.82 -6.84 15.24
C VAL A 259 2.46 -7.53 15.17
N LEU A 260 2.31 -8.55 14.33
CA LEU A 260 1.07 -9.32 14.20
C LEU A 260 0.73 -10.04 15.51
N SER A 261 1.72 -10.70 16.13
CA SER A 261 1.59 -11.40 17.41
C SER A 261 1.25 -10.49 18.57
N ARG A 262 1.73 -9.24 18.56
CA ARG A 262 1.48 -8.25 19.62
C ARG A 262 0.10 -7.61 19.51
N TYR A 263 -0.32 -7.24 18.29
CA TYR A 263 -1.51 -6.41 18.13
C TYR A 263 -2.80 -7.22 17.93
N ALA A 264 -2.75 -8.35 17.21
CA ALA A 264 -3.95 -9.15 16.96
C ALA A 264 -4.69 -9.58 18.26
N PRO A 265 -4.01 -9.95 19.37
CA PRO A 265 -4.69 -10.31 20.62
C PRO A 265 -5.53 -9.21 21.28
N LEU A 266 -5.37 -7.93 20.87
CA LEU A 266 -6.19 -6.82 21.35
C LEU A 266 -7.64 -6.89 20.84
N LEU A 267 -7.91 -7.73 19.84
CA LEU A 267 -9.27 -8.00 19.36
C LEU A 267 -10.11 -8.74 20.40
N LYS A 268 -11.37 -8.35 20.49
CA LYS A 268 -12.42 -9.15 21.14
C LYS A 268 -12.73 -10.40 20.31
N GLU A 269 -13.44 -11.36 20.89
CA GLU A 269 -13.96 -12.51 20.13
C GLU A 269 -14.91 -12.05 19.02
N GLY A 270 -14.77 -12.65 17.84
CA GLY A 270 -15.44 -12.22 16.60
C GLY A 270 -14.88 -10.94 15.97
N GLY A 271 -13.84 -10.34 16.55
CA GLY A 271 -13.18 -9.16 15.98
C GLY A 271 -12.33 -9.49 14.75
N THR A 272 -12.13 -8.50 13.88
CA THR A 272 -11.43 -8.67 12.60
C THR A 272 -10.07 -7.96 12.58
N ALA A 273 -9.02 -8.68 12.20
CA ALA A 273 -7.74 -8.09 11.84
C ALA A 273 -7.56 -8.12 10.32
N VAL A 274 -7.00 -7.06 9.75
CA VAL A 274 -6.40 -7.09 8.41
C VAL A 274 -4.91 -6.91 8.56
N TYR A 275 -4.14 -7.96 8.24
CA TYR A 275 -2.70 -7.87 8.04
C TYR A 275 -2.45 -7.46 6.59
N ALA A 276 -1.63 -6.45 6.36
CA ALA A 276 -1.31 -5.97 5.02
C ALA A 276 0.15 -5.55 4.89
N THR A 277 0.67 -5.63 3.67
CA THR A 277 1.99 -5.09 3.31
C THR A 277 1.93 -4.46 1.91
N CYS A 278 2.90 -3.62 1.59
CA CYS A 278 3.20 -3.22 0.21
C CYS A 278 4.40 -4.00 -0.36
N SER A 279 4.45 -5.31 -0.09
CA SER A 279 5.48 -6.23 -0.59
C SER A 279 4.91 -7.22 -1.61
N ILE A 280 5.76 -7.61 -2.56
CA ILE A 280 5.46 -8.67 -3.55
C ILE A 280 6.05 -10.04 -3.17
N PHE A 281 6.78 -10.13 -2.05
CA PHE A 281 7.41 -11.36 -1.58
C PHE A 281 6.48 -12.17 -0.67
N GLU A 282 6.33 -13.46 -0.96
CA GLU A 282 5.54 -14.38 -0.13
C GLU A 282 6.08 -14.51 1.29
N ASP A 283 7.40 -14.31 1.47
CA ASP A 283 8.06 -14.33 2.78
C ASP A 283 7.49 -13.30 3.76
N GLU A 284 7.10 -12.11 3.28
CA GLU A 284 6.48 -11.06 4.10
C GLU A 284 4.95 -11.17 4.16
N ASN A 285 4.37 -12.07 3.37
CA ASN A 285 2.95 -12.09 3.09
C ASN A 285 2.36 -13.40 3.62
N GLU A 286 2.15 -14.39 2.76
CA GLU A 286 1.54 -15.68 3.10
C GLU A 286 2.30 -16.39 4.21
N ARG A 287 3.64 -16.44 4.13
CA ARG A 287 4.44 -17.17 5.12
C ARG A 287 4.33 -16.58 6.53
N VAL A 288 4.20 -15.25 6.65
CA VAL A 288 3.94 -14.58 7.94
C VAL A 288 2.58 -14.98 8.49
N VAL A 289 1.55 -14.95 7.63
CA VAL A 289 0.17 -15.28 8.02
C VAL A 289 0.05 -16.74 8.43
N GLU A 290 0.61 -17.66 7.65
CA GLU A 290 0.64 -19.10 7.95
C GLU A 290 1.36 -19.38 9.27
N THR A 291 2.53 -18.77 9.48
CA THR A 291 3.29 -18.90 10.74
C THR A 291 2.47 -18.40 11.93
N PHE A 292 1.78 -17.27 11.77
CA PHE A 292 0.91 -16.74 12.82
C PHE A 292 -0.27 -17.67 13.13
N LEU A 293 -0.98 -18.15 12.11
CA LEU A 293 -2.13 -19.05 12.27
C LEU A 293 -1.74 -20.39 12.92
N ASN A 294 -0.56 -20.92 12.61
CA ASN A 294 -0.02 -22.11 13.26
C ASN A 294 0.26 -21.90 14.76
N ARG A 295 0.57 -20.66 15.17
CA ARG A 295 0.87 -20.32 16.57
C ARG A 295 -0.37 -19.89 17.37
N TYR A 296 -1.35 -19.28 16.70
CA TYR A 296 -2.52 -18.68 17.33
C TYR A 296 -3.81 -19.34 16.83
N ALA A 297 -4.16 -20.48 17.42
CA ALA A 297 -5.33 -21.28 17.03
C ALA A 297 -6.69 -20.56 17.23
N SER A 298 -6.72 -19.46 18.00
CA SER A 298 -7.89 -18.59 18.17
C SER A 298 -8.11 -17.63 17.00
N PHE A 299 -7.36 -17.77 15.91
CA PHE A 299 -7.57 -17.00 14.69
C PHE A 299 -7.80 -17.93 13.51
N LYS A 300 -8.69 -17.49 12.62
CA LYS A 300 -8.91 -18.14 11.32
C LYS A 300 -8.78 -17.15 10.19
N LEU A 301 -8.32 -17.64 9.05
CA LEU A 301 -8.33 -16.90 7.79
C LEU A 301 -9.76 -16.85 7.23
N ILE A 302 -10.17 -15.69 6.72
CA ILE A 302 -11.40 -15.50 5.96
C ILE A 302 -11.04 -14.95 4.58
N SER A 303 -11.76 -15.41 3.56
CA SER A 303 -11.52 -14.93 2.20
C SER A 303 -11.86 -13.44 2.07
N PRO A 304 -11.07 -12.65 1.31
CA PRO A 304 -11.42 -11.27 0.99
C PRO A 304 -12.80 -11.14 0.35
N GLU A 305 -13.20 -12.11 -0.48
CA GLU A 305 -14.52 -12.14 -1.10
C GLU A 305 -15.64 -12.14 -0.06
N GLU A 306 -15.59 -13.04 0.92
CA GLU A 306 -16.57 -13.12 2.01
C GLU A 306 -16.61 -11.82 2.81
N GLN A 307 -15.44 -11.29 3.17
CA GLN A 307 -15.31 -10.07 3.93
C GLN A 307 -15.89 -8.84 3.21
N LEU A 308 -15.67 -8.73 1.90
CA LEU A 308 -16.19 -7.63 1.08
C LEU A 308 -17.69 -7.76 0.82
N LYS A 309 -18.21 -8.99 0.67
CA LYS A 309 -19.65 -9.25 0.53
C LYS A 309 -20.45 -8.84 1.77
N ALA A 310 -19.84 -8.90 2.95
CA ALA A 310 -20.40 -8.42 4.22
C ALA A 310 -20.37 -6.88 4.38
N SER A 311 -19.90 -6.13 3.39
CA SER A 311 -19.96 -4.67 3.39
C SER A 311 -21.39 -4.15 3.19
N GLN A 312 -21.69 -2.95 3.69
CA GLN A 312 -22.93 -2.25 3.32
C GLN A 312 -22.85 -1.64 1.91
N THR A 313 -21.64 -1.52 1.35
CA THR A 313 -21.38 -0.98 0.01
C THR A 313 -21.04 -2.07 -1.01
N THR A 314 -21.51 -3.31 -0.80
CA THR A 314 -21.15 -4.47 -1.65
C THR A 314 -21.37 -4.23 -3.14
N LYS A 315 -22.43 -3.50 -3.54
CA LYS A 315 -22.70 -3.17 -4.94
C LYS A 315 -21.58 -2.31 -5.56
N GLU A 316 -21.02 -1.38 -4.80
CA GLU A 316 -19.93 -0.49 -5.24
C GLU A 316 -18.58 -1.23 -5.31
N LEU A 317 -18.47 -2.39 -4.65
CA LEU A 317 -17.26 -3.21 -4.58
C LEU A 317 -17.30 -4.41 -5.55
N ALA A 318 -18.27 -4.47 -6.47
CA ALA A 318 -18.46 -5.62 -7.35
C ALA A 318 -17.20 -5.98 -8.17
N ALA A 319 -16.51 -4.99 -8.73
CA ALA A 319 -15.27 -5.20 -9.49
C ALA A 319 -14.16 -5.80 -8.61
N LEU A 320 -13.99 -5.29 -7.38
CA LEU A 320 -13.03 -5.81 -6.43
C LEU A 320 -13.40 -7.23 -5.96
N ILE A 321 -14.68 -7.49 -5.70
CA ILE A 321 -15.19 -8.82 -5.30
C ILE A 321 -14.90 -9.85 -6.41
N ALA A 322 -15.16 -9.50 -7.67
CA ALA A 322 -14.81 -10.35 -8.81
C ALA A 322 -13.29 -10.57 -8.90
N ARG A 323 -12.49 -9.53 -8.65
CA ARG A 323 -11.02 -9.60 -8.69
C ARG A 323 -10.40 -10.54 -7.64
N VAL A 324 -11.07 -10.71 -6.49
CA VAL A 324 -10.60 -11.58 -5.40
C VAL A 324 -11.43 -12.86 -5.26
N GLN A 325 -12.26 -13.16 -6.25
CA GLN A 325 -13.14 -14.32 -6.22
C GLN A 325 -12.32 -15.60 -6.00
N GLN A 326 -12.74 -16.40 -5.02
CA GLN A 326 -12.06 -17.66 -4.62
C GLN A 326 -10.59 -17.51 -4.20
N ALA A 327 -10.06 -16.30 -4.05
CA ALA A 327 -8.70 -16.08 -3.58
C ALA A 327 -8.66 -16.15 -2.04
N PRO A 328 -7.66 -16.82 -1.44
CA PRO A 328 -7.49 -16.85 0.02
C PRO A 328 -6.99 -15.51 0.58
N TYR A 329 -6.33 -14.71 -0.26
CA TYR A 329 -5.71 -13.43 0.09
C TYR A 329 -5.98 -12.38 -0.97
N LEU A 330 -5.90 -11.10 -0.60
CA LEU A 330 -5.84 -10.01 -1.56
C LEU A 330 -4.38 -9.90 -2.05
N LYS A 331 -4.17 -10.00 -3.37
CA LYS A 331 -2.88 -9.71 -4.02
C LYS A 331 -3.13 -8.76 -5.18
N LEU A 332 -2.63 -7.54 -5.06
CA LEU A 332 -2.68 -6.53 -6.10
C LEU A 332 -1.29 -6.37 -6.71
N LEU A 333 -1.21 -6.31 -8.04
CA LEU A 333 0.03 -6.20 -8.77
C LEU A 333 -0.06 -5.09 -9.83
N PRO A 334 1.00 -4.27 -10.01
CA PRO A 334 0.96 -3.14 -10.93
C PRO A 334 0.58 -3.46 -12.37
N HIS A 335 0.99 -4.63 -12.88
CA HIS A 335 0.71 -5.05 -14.26
C HIS A 335 -0.70 -5.64 -14.46
N GLN A 336 -1.43 -5.91 -13.37
CA GLN A 336 -2.78 -6.48 -13.40
C GLN A 336 -3.83 -5.46 -12.99
N ASP A 337 -3.49 -4.61 -12.02
CA ASP A 337 -4.47 -3.82 -11.26
C ASP A 337 -4.27 -2.30 -11.38
N GLU A 338 -3.22 -1.85 -12.08
CA GLU A 338 -2.76 -0.45 -12.14
C GLU A 338 -2.40 0.19 -10.77
N THR A 339 -2.45 -0.56 -9.67
CA THR A 339 -2.07 -0.15 -8.31
C THR A 339 -0.59 -0.40 -8.02
N ASP A 340 -0.09 0.00 -6.85
CA ASP A 340 1.18 -0.57 -6.37
C ASP A 340 1.00 -2.06 -6.00
N GLY A 341 2.10 -2.76 -5.76
CA GLY A 341 2.06 -4.12 -5.22
C GLY A 341 1.59 -4.14 -3.77
N PHE A 342 0.47 -4.82 -3.49
CA PHE A 342 -0.08 -4.95 -2.14
C PHE A 342 -0.51 -6.39 -1.84
N PHE A 343 -0.41 -6.75 -0.57
CA PHE A 343 -0.96 -7.98 -0.02
C PHE A 343 -1.87 -7.67 1.17
N ALA A 344 -2.93 -8.45 1.35
CA ALA A 344 -3.68 -8.47 2.60
C ALA A 344 -4.31 -9.83 2.93
N ALA A 345 -4.34 -10.14 4.22
CA ALA A 345 -5.04 -11.29 4.81
C ALA A 345 -6.06 -10.82 5.84
N VAL A 346 -7.26 -11.39 5.79
CA VAL A 346 -8.35 -11.12 6.75
C VAL A 346 -8.38 -12.22 7.78
N LEU A 347 -8.18 -11.85 9.04
CA LEU A 347 -8.15 -12.77 10.18
C LEU A 347 -9.32 -12.45 11.09
N ILE A 348 -10.07 -13.47 11.51
CA ILE A 348 -11.12 -13.34 12.53
C ILE A 348 -10.68 -14.07 13.78
N LYS A 349 -10.83 -13.42 14.94
CA LYS A 349 -10.63 -14.05 16.24
C LYS A 349 -11.87 -14.88 16.60
N THR A 350 -11.68 -16.16 16.97
CA THR A 350 -12.75 -17.16 17.17
C THR A 350 -12.93 -17.59 18.62
#